data_AF-A0A972WJB2-F1
#
_entry.id   AF-A0A972WJB2-F1
#
_cell.length_a   1.000
_cell.length_b   1.000
_cell.length_c   1.000
_cell.angle_alpha   90.00
_cell.angle_beta   90.00
_cell.angle_gamma   90.00
#
_symmetry.space_group_name_H-M   'P 1'
#
loop_
_entity.id
_entity.type
_entity.pdbx_description
1 polymer ?
#
loop_
_entity_poly.entity_id
_entity_poly.type
_entity_poly.pdbx_seq_one_letter_code
_entity_poly.pdbx_strand_id
1 'polypeptide(L)'
;MFTGVEESYTVQESDNIILKRELDGLLRYLHKVRSEIATIGNPADEDHGFESMGDQLDAIVNATANATNTIMGAMEKNDDVTDALRAKIDDPEMLLLLDQLNKNSGDVFEACSFQDITGQRISKVVKSITYVEERVNSLMNFWGPDELDKIEVKAAEKTEDEALLNGPQLDGQGLSQDDIDALFD
;
A
#
# COMPACT_ATOMS: atom_id res chain seq x y z
N MET A 1 44.53 31.03 43.57
CA MET A 1 44.47 31.14 42.10
C MET A 1 44.62 29.81 41.39
N PHE A 2 45.18 28.76 42.03
CA PHE A 2 45.34 27.42 41.42
C PHE A 2 44.06 26.56 41.37
N THR A 3 43.11 26.76 42.28
CA THR A 3 41.91 25.91 42.39
C THR A 3 40.88 26.10 41.26
N GLY A 4 40.74 27.32 40.73
CA GLY A 4 39.78 27.61 39.64
C GLY A 4 40.21 27.09 38.26
N VAL A 5 41.50 26.75 38.09
CA VAL A 5 42.00 26.16 36.83
C VAL A 5 41.75 24.65 36.82
N GLU A 6 41.98 23.95 37.94
CA GLU A 6 41.69 22.51 38.06
C GLU A 6 40.19 22.21 37.92
N GLU A 7 39.34 23.04 38.52
CA GLU A 7 37.87 22.90 38.45
C GLU A 7 37.33 23.17 37.03
N SER A 8 37.91 24.14 36.31
CA SER A 8 37.59 24.39 34.89
C SER A 8 38.06 23.26 33.96
N TYR A 9 39.21 22.63 34.25
CA TYR A 9 39.73 21.50 33.49
C TYR A 9 38.89 20.23 33.69
N THR A 10 38.43 19.96 34.92
CA THR A 10 37.60 18.78 35.22
C THR A 10 36.20 18.88 34.59
N VAL A 11 35.61 20.08 34.55
CA VAL A 11 34.32 20.32 33.87
C VAL A 11 34.44 20.12 32.35
N GLN A 12 35.49 20.65 31.72
CA GLN A 12 35.75 20.44 30.28
C GLN A 12 36.00 18.97 29.92
N GLU A 13 36.67 18.21 30.79
CA GLU A 13 36.90 16.79 30.59
C GLU A 13 35.60 15.98 30.72
N SER A 14 34.72 16.34 31.68
CA SER A 14 33.40 15.73 31.80
C SER A 14 32.48 16.02 30.62
N ASP A 15 32.48 17.26 30.10
CA ASP A 15 31.71 17.64 28.92
C ASP A 15 32.18 16.89 27.67
N ASN A 16 33.50 16.68 27.54
CA ASN A 16 34.07 15.91 26.43
C ASN A 16 33.66 14.43 26.48
N ILE A 17 33.59 13.85 27.68
CA ILE A 17 33.12 12.46 27.88
C ILE A 17 31.64 12.33 27.52
N ILE A 18 30.80 13.31 27.92
CA ILE A 18 29.38 13.33 27.57
C ILE A 18 29.20 13.47 26.06
N LEU A 19 29.88 14.41 25.43
CA LEU A 19 29.85 14.62 23.97
C LEU A 19 30.30 13.37 23.20
N LYS A 20 31.36 12.69 23.64
CA LYS A 20 31.79 11.41 23.04
C LYS A 20 30.72 10.34 23.18
N ARG A 21 30.08 10.23 24.35
CA ARG A 21 29.01 9.25 24.58
C ARG A 21 27.79 9.53 23.69
N GLU A 22 27.42 10.80 23.53
CA GLU A 22 26.33 11.22 22.65
C GLU A 22 26.68 10.96 21.18
N LEU A 23 27.90 11.29 20.74
CA LEU A 23 28.38 11.03 19.38
C LEU A 23 28.36 9.53 19.05
N ASP A 24 28.87 8.70 19.97
CA ASP A 24 28.81 7.25 19.81
C ASP A 24 27.36 6.74 19.77
N GLY A 25 26.46 7.35 20.55
CA GLY A 25 25.03 7.04 20.53
C GLY A 25 24.41 7.34 19.16
N LEU A 26 24.72 8.52 18.59
CA LEU A 26 24.27 8.92 17.27
C LEU A 26 24.83 8.00 16.17
N LEU A 27 26.11 7.63 16.24
CA LEU A 27 26.73 6.69 15.30
C LEU A 27 26.04 5.32 15.35
N ARG A 28 25.79 4.77 16.55
CA ARG A 28 25.06 3.52 16.72
C ARG A 28 23.65 3.59 16.13
N TYR A 29 22.96 4.70 16.35
CA TYR A 29 21.63 4.92 15.78
C TYR A 29 21.67 5.01 14.25
N LEU A 30 22.65 5.71 13.69
CA LEU A 30 22.85 5.81 12.24
C LEU A 30 23.12 4.44 11.62
N HIS A 31 23.97 3.62 12.24
CA HIS A 31 24.20 2.24 11.79
C HIS A 31 22.94 1.39 11.81
N LYS A 32 22.11 1.53 12.86
CA LYS A 32 20.82 0.84 12.94
C LYS A 32 19.88 1.26 11.80
N VAL A 33 19.72 2.57 11.59
CA VAL A 33 18.88 3.12 10.51
C VAL A 33 19.37 2.65 9.13
N ARG A 34 20.69 2.63 8.93
CA ARG A 34 21.29 2.13 7.68
C ARG A 34 21.00 0.65 7.46
N SER A 35 21.07 -0.17 8.51
CA SER A 35 20.71 -1.59 8.43
C SER A 35 19.23 -1.79 8.11
N GLU A 36 18.33 -1.01 8.71
CA GLU A 36 16.88 -1.11 8.45
C GLU A 36 16.55 -0.73 7.01
N ILE A 37 17.17 0.32 6.46
CA ILE A 37 17.00 0.72 5.06
C ILE A 37 17.60 -0.30 4.09
N ALA A 38 18.75 -0.90 4.42
CA ALA A 38 19.33 -1.96 3.60
C ALA A 38 18.41 -3.19 3.50
N THR A 39 17.70 -3.53 4.58
CA THR A 39 16.69 -4.59 4.57
C THR A 39 15.53 -4.26 3.61
N ILE A 40 15.08 -3.01 3.60
CA ILE A 40 14.00 -2.54 2.74
C ILE A 40 14.36 -2.62 1.25
N GLY A 41 15.62 -2.29 0.90
CA GLY A 41 16.10 -2.30 -0.49
C GLY A 41 16.59 -3.66 -0.98
N ASN A 42 16.43 -4.74 -0.22
CA ASN A 42 16.98 -6.03 -0.59
C ASN A 42 16.20 -6.64 -1.77
N PRO A 43 16.83 -6.86 -2.93
CA PRO A 43 16.17 -7.44 -4.11
C PRO A 43 15.74 -8.90 -3.93
N ALA A 44 16.22 -9.61 -2.88
CA ALA A 44 15.76 -10.96 -2.55
C ALA A 44 14.33 -10.99 -1.97
N ASP A 45 13.77 -9.84 -1.62
CA ASP A 45 12.39 -9.66 -1.17
C ASP A 45 11.55 -9.08 -2.32
N GLU A 46 11.48 -9.81 -3.46
CA GLU A 46 10.81 -9.39 -4.70
C GLU A 46 9.35 -8.93 -4.50
N ASP A 47 8.70 -9.38 -3.42
CA ASP A 47 7.30 -9.09 -3.11
C ASP A 47 7.11 -7.80 -2.28
N HIS A 48 8.20 -7.24 -1.73
CA HIS A 48 8.15 -6.16 -0.73
C HIS A 48 9.11 -4.99 -1.01
N GLY A 49 9.67 -4.90 -2.22
CA GLY A 49 10.39 -3.68 -2.62
C GLY A 49 9.47 -2.47 -2.55
N PHE A 50 9.92 -1.34 -1.97
CA PHE A 50 9.09 -0.13 -1.94
C PHE A 50 8.65 0.31 -3.35
N GLU A 51 9.48 0.07 -4.37
CA GLU A 51 9.15 0.30 -5.79
C GLU A 51 7.88 -0.41 -6.26
N SER A 52 7.52 -1.56 -5.68
CA SER A 52 6.29 -2.27 -6.04
C SER A 52 5.09 -1.91 -5.16
N MET A 53 5.29 -1.34 -3.96
CA MET A 53 4.20 -1.06 -3.03
C MET A 53 3.28 0.07 -3.50
N GLY A 54 3.85 1.14 -4.05
CA GLY A 54 3.08 2.25 -4.63
C GLY A 54 2.17 1.76 -5.75
N ASP A 55 2.77 1.02 -6.69
CA ASP A 55 2.10 0.45 -7.86
C ASP A 55 1.02 -0.58 -7.46
N GLN A 56 1.30 -1.45 -6.49
CA GLN A 56 0.32 -2.40 -5.96
C GLN A 56 -0.89 -1.70 -5.32
N LEU A 57 -0.68 -0.63 -4.57
CA LEU A 57 -1.77 0.13 -3.96
C LEU A 57 -2.59 0.90 -5.01
N ASP A 58 -1.95 1.47 -6.02
CA ASP A 58 -2.66 2.09 -7.15
C ASP A 58 -3.46 1.03 -7.95
N ALA A 59 -2.92 -0.16 -8.14
CA ALA A 59 -3.65 -1.28 -8.75
C ALA A 59 -4.88 -1.68 -7.92
N ILE A 60 -4.80 -1.68 -6.59
CA ILE A 60 -5.95 -1.92 -5.70
C ILE A 60 -7.03 -0.83 -5.90
N VAL A 61 -6.64 0.44 -5.96
CA VAL A 61 -7.60 1.55 -6.19
C VAL A 61 -8.28 1.37 -7.54
N ASN A 62 -7.54 1.06 -8.59
CA ASN A 62 -8.08 0.87 -9.93
C ASN A 62 -8.99 -0.36 -10.02
N ALA A 63 -8.56 -1.50 -9.48
CA ALA A 63 -9.33 -2.73 -9.47
C ALA A 63 -10.66 -2.56 -8.72
N THR A 64 -10.64 -1.89 -7.57
CA THR A 64 -11.86 -1.63 -6.78
C THR A 64 -12.79 -0.65 -7.50
N ALA A 65 -12.27 0.40 -8.13
CA ALA A 65 -13.08 1.33 -8.94
C ALA A 65 -13.73 0.63 -10.15
N ASN A 66 -12.97 -0.23 -10.85
CA ASN A 66 -13.48 -1.00 -11.99
C ASN A 66 -14.57 -1.99 -11.59
N ALA A 67 -14.39 -2.68 -10.45
CA ALA A 67 -15.41 -3.56 -9.89
C ALA A 67 -16.70 -2.78 -9.56
N THR A 68 -16.58 -1.60 -8.92
CA THR A 68 -17.73 -0.74 -8.62
C THR A 68 -18.46 -0.29 -9.88
N ASN A 69 -17.74 0.18 -10.91
CA ASN A 69 -18.34 0.55 -12.20
C ASN A 69 -19.07 -0.63 -12.86
N THR A 70 -18.51 -1.83 -12.76
CA THR A 70 -19.14 -3.05 -13.29
C THR A 70 -20.42 -3.38 -12.55
N ILE A 71 -20.43 -3.27 -11.21
CA ILE A 71 -21.63 -3.49 -10.38
C ILE A 71 -22.72 -2.47 -10.73
N MET A 72 -22.37 -1.18 -10.79
CA MET A 72 -23.31 -0.11 -11.14
C MET A 72 -23.89 -0.33 -12.54
N GLY A 73 -23.06 -0.62 -13.54
CA GLY A 73 -23.53 -0.90 -14.91
C GLY A 73 -24.40 -2.16 -15.02
N ALA A 74 -24.20 -3.15 -14.15
CA ALA A 74 -25.10 -4.31 -14.07
C ALA A 74 -26.46 -3.93 -13.46
N MET A 75 -26.47 -3.04 -12.47
CA MET A 75 -27.71 -2.52 -11.88
C MET A 75 -28.50 -1.63 -12.85
N GLU A 76 -27.83 -0.77 -13.63
CA GLU A 76 -28.50 0.01 -14.70
C GLU A 76 -29.22 -0.90 -15.70
N LYS A 77 -28.59 -2.00 -16.12
CA LYS A 77 -29.23 -3.00 -16.99
C LYS A 77 -30.41 -3.70 -16.31
N ASN A 78 -30.36 -3.93 -15.00
CA ASN A 78 -31.48 -4.50 -14.26
C ASN A 78 -32.65 -3.52 -14.18
N ASP A 79 -32.37 -2.23 -13.99
CA ASP A 79 -33.40 -1.18 -13.99
C ASP A 79 -34.07 -1.07 -15.36
N ASP A 80 -33.30 -1.10 -16.46
CA ASP A 80 -33.85 -1.13 -17.83
C ASP A 80 -34.83 -2.30 -18.05
N VAL A 81 -34.47 -3.49 -17.53
CA VAL A 81 -35.34 -4.68 -17.61
C VAL A 81 -36.57 -4.52 -16.72
N THR A 82 -36.42 -3.95 -15.53
CA THR A 82 -37.51 -3.71 -14.57
C THR A 82 -38.51 -2.70 -15.14
N ASP A 83 -38.04 -1.64 -15.80
CA ASP A 83 -38.87 -0.65 -16.48
C ASP A 83 -39.59 -1.24 -17.70
N ALA A 84 -38.90 -2.08 -18.48
CA ALA A 84 -39.51 -2.80 -19.60
C ALA A 84 -40.60 -3.79 -19.14
N LEU A 85 -40.44 -4.40 -17.96
CA LEU A 85 -41.46 -5.25 -17.34
C LEU A 85 -42.65 -4.43 -16.84
N ARG A 86 -42.39 -3.27 -16.23
CA ARG A 86 -43.44 -2.36 -15.73
C ARG A 86 -44.41 -1.94 -16.82
N ALA A 87 -43.92 -1.72 -18.04
CA ALA A 87 -44.75 -1.36 -19.19
C ALA A 87 -45.69 -2.47 -19.70
N LYS A 88 -45.51 -3.72 -19.23
CA LYS A 88 -46.25 -4.91 -19.70
C LYS A 88 -47.15 -5.54 -18.63
N ILE A 89 -47.09 -5.04 -17.40
CA ILE A 89 -47.76 -5.62 -16.23
C ILE A 89 -48.77 -4.62 -15.69
N ASP A 90 -50.03 -5.04 -15.59
CA ASP A 90 -51.12 -4.25 -14.99
C ASP A 90 -51.49 -4.71 -13.58
N ASP A 91 -50.89 -5.80 -13.09
CA ASP A 91 -51.17 -6.36 -11.76
C ASP A 91 -50.62 -5.44 -10.65
N PRO A 92 -51.48 -4.88 -9.77
CA PRO A 92 -51.06 -3.98 -8.70
C PRO A 92 -50.05 -4.59 -7.72
N GLU A 93 -50.13 -5.90 -7.44
CA GLU A 93 -49.20 -6.54 -6.50
C GLU A 93 -47.80 -6.65 -7.12
N MET A 94 -47.72 -7.00 -8.40
CA MET A 94 -46.47 -7.06 -9.15
C MET A 94 -45.84 -5.67 -9.32
N LEU A 95 -46.64 -4.63 -9.53
CA LEU A 95 -46.14 -3.25 -9.61
C LEU A 95 -45.47 -2.79 -8.30
N LEU A 96 -45.99 -3.21 -7.14
CA LEU A 96 -45.35 -2.93 -5.84
C LEU A 96 -43.99 -3.65 -5.68
N LEU A 97 -43.86 -4.87 -6.20
CA LEU A 97 -42.59 -5.59 -6.20
C LEU A 97 -41.56 -4.90 -7.12
N LEU A 98 -41.98 -4.37 -8.27
CA LEU A 98 -41.11 -3.59 -9.16
C LEU A 98 -40.66 -2.27 -8.50
N ASP A 99 -41.55 -1.59 -7.77
CA ASP A 99 -41.18 -0.40 -6.98
C ASP A 99 -40.12 -0.74 -5.93
N GLN A 100 -40.25 -1.90 -5.28
CA GLN A 100 -39.27 -2.37 -4.30
C GLN A 100 -37.93 -2.72 -4.95
N LEU A 101 -37.93 -3.29 -6.16
CA LEU A 101 -36.73 -3.57 -6.95
C LEU A 101 -35.98 -2.28 -7.30
N ASN A 102 -36.69 -1.28 -7.82
CA ASN A 102 -36.11 0.04 -8.13
C ASN A 102 -35.53 0.72 -6.88
N LYS A 103 -36.21 0.59 -5.73
CA LYS A 103 -35.68 1.09 -4.46
C LYS A 103 -34.37 0.39 -4.08
N ASN A 104 -34.33 -0.93 -4.15
CA ASN A 104 -33.13 -1.70 -3.83
C ASN A 104 -31.96 -1.35 -4.76
N SER A 105 -32.24 -1.13 -6.05
CA SER A 105 -31.24 -0.65 -7.01
C SER A 105 -30.66 0.70 -6.58
N GLY A 106 -31.53 1.65 -6.19
CA GLY A 106 -31.14 2.94 -5.61
C GLY A 106 -30.24 2.82 -4.38
N ASP A 107 -30.56 1.91 -3.45
CA ASP A 107 -29.73 1.65 -2.26
C ASP A 107 -28.33 1.13 -2.64
N VAL A 108 -28.21 0.32 -3.71
CA VAL A 108 -26.92 -0.15 -4.22
C VAL A 108 -26.11 1.00 -4.84
N PHE A 109 -26.74 1.87 -5.64
CA PHE A 109 -26.07 3.05 -6.19
C PHE A 109 -25.56 3.99 -5.08
N GLU A 110 -26.37 4.23 -4.05
CA GLU A 110 -25.96 5.05 -2.92
C GLU A 110 -24.77 4.41 -2.19
N ALA A 111 -24.83 3.11 -1.91
CA ALA A 111 -23.73 2.39 -1.26
C ALA A 111 -22.43 2.43 -2.09
N CYS A 112 -22.53 2.26 -3.42
CA CYS A 112 -21.38 2.33 -4.32
C CYS A 112 -20.81 3.74 -4.43
N SER A 113 -21.62 4.79 -4.30
CA SER A 113 -21.16 6.17 -4.39
C SER A 113 -20.19 6.57 -3.26
N PHE A 114 -20.27 5.91 -2.09
CA PHE A 114 -19.29 6.05 -1.00
C PHE A 114 -17.89 5.53 -1.36
N GLN A 115 -17.75 4.72 -2.42
CA GLN A 115 -16.44 4.26 -2.91
C GLN A 115 -15.57 5.43 -3.36
N ASP A 116 -16.13 6.51 -3.92
CA ASP A 116 -15.35 7.68 -4.36
C ASP A 116 -14.53 8.29 -3.20
N ILE A 117 -15.14 8.43 -2.02
CA ILE A 117 -14.44 8.92 -0.82
C ILE A 117 -13.36 7.94 -0.35
N THR A 118 -13.64 6.63 -0.46
CA THR A 118 -12.66 5.59 -0.11
C THR A 118 -11.48 5.62 -1.09
N GLY A 119 -11.73 5.69 -2.40
CA GLY A 119 -10.72 5.82 -3.44
C GLY A 119 -9.85 7.05 -3.22
N GLN A 120 -10.44 8.22 -2.98
CA GLN A 120 -9.68 9.44 -2.69
C GLN A 120 -8.82 9.33 -1.43
N ARG A 121 -9.31 8.66 -0.37
CA ARG A 121 -8.53 8.43 0.86
C ARG A 121 -7.36 7.49 0.60
N ILE A 122 -7.57 6.40 -0.12
CA ILE A 122 -6.51 5.45 -0.47
C ILE A 122 -5.48 6.15 -1.35
N SER A 123 -5.87 6.90 -2.39
CA SER A 123 -4.92 7.66 -3.23
C SER A 123 -4.07 8.66 -2.43
N LYS A 124 -4.57 9.23 -1.34
CA LYS A 124 -3.75 10.06 -0.43
C LYS A 124 -2.73 9.24 0.34
N VAL A 125 -3.11 8.04 0.77
CA VAL A 125 -2.20 7.09 1.43
C VAL A 125 -1.11 6.66 0.45
N VAL A 126 -1.47 6.31 -0.80
CA VAL A 126 -0.50 5.96 -1.85
C VAL A 126 0.53 7.06 -2.04
N LYS A 127 0.09 8.30 -2.25
CA LYS A 127 1.01 9.45 -2.39
C LYS A 127 1.95 9.63 -1.20
N SER A 128 1.49 9.32 0.01
CA SER A 128 2.32 9.41 1.21
C SER A 128 3.37 8.29 1.25
N ILE A 129 3.00 7.08 0.82
CA ILE A 129 3.91 5.94 0.72
C ILE A 129 4.95 6.19 -0.37
N THR A 130 4.56 6.66 -1.56
CA THR A 130 5.47 7.04 -2.65
C THR A 130 6.46 8.12 -2.19
N TYR A 131 6.02 9.09 -1.39
CA TYR A 131 6.94 10.09 -0.82
C TYR A 131 7.97 9.47 0.15
N VAL A 132 7.56 8.51 0.97
CA VAL A 132 8.49 7.77 1.85
C VAL A 132 9.47 6.94 1.02
N GLU A 133 8.98 6.24 0.01
CA GLU A 133 9.77 5.48 -0.96
C GLU A 133 10.87 6.34 -1.60
N GLU A 134 10.52 7.49 -2.20
CA GLU A 134 11.47 8.40 -2.83
C GLU A 134 12.59 8.81 -1.86
N ARG A 135 12.25 9.01 -0.58
CA ARG A 135 13.21 9.40 0.45
C ARG A 135 14.13 8.25 0.86
N VAL A 136 13.58 7.04 0.97
CA VAL A 136 14.36 5.82 1.24
C VAL A 136 15.30 5.54 0.07
N ASN A 137 14.82 5.59 -1.18
CA ASN A 137 15.62 5.46 -2.39
C ASN A 137 16.73 6.52 -2.45
N SER A 138 16.44 7.76 -2.09
CA SER A 138 17.46 8.83 -1.98
C SER A 138 18.55 8.52 -0.95
N LEU A 139 18.18 7.93 0.20
CA LEU A 139 19.14 7.52 1.24
C LEU A 139 19.99 6.34 0.79
N MET A 140 19.39 5.36 0.10
CA MET A 140 20.12 4.23 -0.48
C MET A 140 21.14 4.70 -1.52
N ASN A 141 20.71 5.56 -2.45
CA ASN A 141 21.58 6.17 -3.46
C ASN A 141 22.73 6.98 -2.85
N PHE A 142 22.48 7.69 -1.74
CA PHE A 142 23.52 8.44 -1.03
C PHE A 142 24.61 7.54 -0.43
N TRP A 143 24.23 6.37 0.09
CA TRP A 143 25.20 5.43 0.68
C TRP A 143 25.96 4.61 -0.37
N GLY A 144 25.33 4.37 -1.53
CA GLY A 144 25.90 3.60 -2.62
C GLY A 144 25.70 2.09 -2.46
N PRO A 145 25.50 1.35 -3.57
CA PRO A 145 25.16 -0.07 -3.54
C PRO A 145 26.26 -0.93 -2.87
N ASP A 146 27.54 -0.64 -3.14
CA ASP A 146 28.69 -1.36 -2.56
C ASP A 146 28.73 -1.36 -1.03
N GLU A 147 28.16 -0.33 -0.40
CA GLU A 147 28.13 -0.17 1.05
C GLU A 147 26.89 -0.82 1.68
N LEU A 148 25.80 -0.97 0.92
CA LEU A 148 24.58 -1.65 1.38
C LEU A 148 24.71 -3.16 1.23
N ASP A 149 25.34 -3.65 0.16
CA ASP A 149 25.59 -5.08 -0.08
C ASP A 149 26.48 -5.74 0.99
N LYS A 150 27.26 -4.92 1.72
CA LYS A 150 28.08 -5.39 2.85
C LYS A 150 27.26 -5.68 4.11
N ILE A 151 26.00 -5.28 4.15
CA ILE A 151 25.11 -5.50 5.28
C ILE A 151 24.41 -6.84 5.07
N GLU A 152 24.72 -7.83 5.92
CA GLU A 152 23.97 -9.08 5.94
C GLU A 152 22.53 -8.82 6.38
N VAL A 153 21.62 -8.81 5.42
CA VAL A 153 20.18 -8.78 5.65
C VAL A 153 19.70 -10.22 5.77
N LYS A 154 19.08 -10.58 6.90
CA LYS A 154 18.32 -11.83 6.99
C LYS A 154 16.97 -11.60 6.31
N ALA A 155 16.69 -12.35 5.24
CA ALA A 155 15.35 -12.41 4.68
C ALA A 155 14.37 -12.88 5.75
N ALA A 156 13.19 -12.25 5.81
CA ALA A 156 12.11 -12.76 6.64
C ALA A 156 11.57 -14.04 6.00
N GLU A 157 11.53 -15.15 6.74
CA GLU A 157 10.84 -16.35 6.26
C GLU A 157 9.34 -16.07 6.29
N LYS A 158 8.69 -16.08 5.12
CA LYS A 158 7.24 -16.00 5.01
C LYS A 158 6.62 -17.28 5.56
N THR A 159 5.52 -17.12 6.29
CA THR A 159 4.65 -18.25 6.65
C THR A 159 3.96 -18.83 5.41
N GLU A 160 3.48 -20.07 5.50
CA GLU A 160 2.76 -20.73 4.41
C GLU A 160 1.53 -19.93 3.97
N ASP A 161 0.82 -19.30 4.92
CA ASP A 161 -0.33 -18.44 4.63
C ASP A 161 0.07 -17.13 3.93
N GLU A 162 1.17 -16.49 4.35
CA GLU A 162 1.68 -15.26 3.70
C GLU A 162 2.15 -15.53 2.28
N ALA A 163 2.69 -16.72 2.00
CA ALA A 163 3.09 -17.13 0.65
C ALA A 163 1.90 -17.30 -0.32
N LEU A 164 0.67 -17.45 0.19
CA LEU A 164 -0.54 -17.59 -0.63
C LEU A 164 -1.19 -16.24 -0.95
N LEU A 165 -0.85 -15.17 -0.21
CA LEU A 165 -1.40 -13.84 -0.41
C LEU A 165 -0.73 -13.17 -1.62
N ASN A 166 -1.37 -13.33 -2.78
CA ASN A 166 -0.99 -12.60 -3.99
C ASN A 166 -1.85 -11.34 -4.10
N GLY A 167 -1.22 -10.19 -4.34
CA GLY A 167 -1.92 -8.94 -4.64
C GLY A 167 -2.73 -9.03 -5.95
N PRO A 168 -3.57 -8.04 -6.25
CA PRO A 168 -4.22 -7.97 -7.57
C PRO A 168 -3.16 -8.00 -8.68
N GLN A 169 -3.44 -8.76 -9.73
CA GLN A 169 -2.54 -8.86 -10.88
C GLN A 169 -2.36 -7.47 -11.53
N LEU A 170 -1.10 -7.07 -11.67
CA LEU A 170 -0.74 -5.87 -12.42
C LEU A 170 -0.99 -6.10 -13.92
N ASP A 171 -1.23 -5.01 -14.65
CA ASP A 171 -1.49 -5.08 -16.09
C ASP A 171 -0.34 -5.78 -16.83
N GLY A 172 -0.68 -6.81 -17.61
CA GLY A 172 0.28 -7.62 -18.36
C GLY A 172 0.96 -8.75 -17.57
N GLN A 173 0.67 -8.91 -16.28
CA GLN A 173 1.17 -10.01 -15.44
C GLN A 173 0.11 -11.09 -15.15
N GLY A 174 -1.09 -10.95 -15.72
CA GLY A 174 -2.14 -11.96 -15.61
C GLY A 174 -1.93 -13.16 -16.54
N LEU A 175 -2.47 -14.31 -16.14
CA LEU A 175 -2.60 -15.45 -17.05
C LEU A 175 -3.48 -15.03 -18.23
N SER A 176 -3.00 -15.26 -19.45
CA SER A 176 -3.82 -15.01 -20.63
C SER A 176 -4.98 -16.02 -20.68
N GLN A 177 -6.03 -15.69 -21.42
CA GLN A 177 -7.13 -16.65 -21.63
C GLN A 177 -6.62 -17.95 -22.26
N ASP A 178 -5.61 -17.86 -23.13
CA ASP A 178 -4.94 -19.02 -23.72
C ASP A 178 -4.23 -19.89 -22.67
N ASP A 179 -3.64 -19.27 -21.63
CA ASP A 179 -3.02 -19.99 -20.51
C ASP A 179 -4.07 -20.66 -19.60
N ILE A 180 -5.24 -20.03 -19.44
CA ILE A 180 -6.36 -20.59 -18.67
C ILE A 180 -6.93 -21.79 -19.42
N ASP A 181 -7.16 -21.68 -20.72
CA ASP A 181 -7.74 -22.75 -21.52
C ASP A 181 -6.81 -23.98 -21.56
N ALA A 182 -5.49 -23.77 -21.57
CA ALA A 182 -4.48 -24.84 -21.50
C ALA A 182 -4.46 -25.62 -20.16
N LEU A 183 -5.08 -25.11 -19.09
CA LEU A 183 -5.20 -25.82 -17.80
C LEU A 183 -6.39 -26.78 -17.74
N PHE A 184 -7.34 -26.67 -18.68
CA PHE A 184 -8.58 -27.45 -18.70
C PHE A 184 -8.69 -28.42 -19.90
N ASP A 185 -7.67 -28.46 -20.76
CA ASP A 185 -7.47 -29.45 -21.85
C ASP A 185 -6.49 -30.58 -21.44
#